data_AF-A0A7R9QDA6-F1
#
_entry.id   AF-A0A7R9QDA6-F1
#
_cell.length_a   1.000
_cell.length_b   1.000
_cell.length_c   1.000
_cell.angle_alpha   90.00
_cell.angle_beta   90.00
_cell.angle_gamma   90.00
#
_symmetry.space_group_name_H-M   'P 1'
#
loop_
_entity.id
_entity.type
_entity.pdbx_description
1 polymer ?
#
loop_
_entity_poly.entity_id
_entity_poly.type
_entity_poly.pdbx_seq_one_letter_code
_entity_poly.pdbx_strand_id
1 'polypeptide(L)'
;MTYDLAGVWDQKTGHHSDFKRSTEWSKSYVDKGFPKEKVLVGVAFYGRGYTLKDAAQHATGAPIAGVGNTPAGADGTALYSEMCDLVKNKGWKKERANGKDPFAYNGKIWFGYDDPYQAYDKAAWVKANGYGGIIMWEVGQDDVKGTCCSVKFPMLRAINNGLFGTVQKTFIMKILLYATLVCAQLSVTICIPRVICYYPDYRLKTLAPIDFDPLLCTHIHFSFHKYDDAHNVIVDSTGSARPALYNRLKTLKKRNSKLKLMVAVAGYGMPDQPFSHMVNDPKLRAPFIKNTVAYLKKYGFDGLDLDWEYPVCWGGDCTKGPATDKPNFGKLLL
;
A
#
# COMPACT_ATOMS: atom_id res chain seq x y z
N MET A 1 5.99 -4.88 -1.44
CA MET A 1 5.55 -3.47 -1.44
C MET A 1 6.17 -2.75 -2.63
N THR A 2 5.37 -2.26 -3.59
CA THR A 2 5.89 -1.66 -4.83
C THR A 2 5.96 -0.14 -4.77
N TYR A 3 6.51 0.36 -3.67
CA TYR A 3 6.87 1.75 -3.40
C TYR A 3 8.24 1.75 -2.72
N ASP A 4 8.86 2.92 -2.59
CA ASP A 4 10.26 3.05 -2.14
C ASP A 4 11.26 2.30 -3.02
N LEU A 5 10.92 2.18 -4.30
CA LEU A 5 11.77 1.60 -5.34
C LEU A 5 12.87 2.56 -5.79
N ALA A 6 12.75 3.84 -5.45
CA ALA A 6 13.77 4.85 -5.66
C ALA A 6 13.81 5.81 -4.46
N GLY A 7 14.99 6.36 -4.19
CA GLY A 7 15.20 7.28 -3.09
C GLY A 7 16.58 7.93 -3.18
N VAL A 8 16.96 8.66 -2.14
CA VAL A 8 18.23 9.41 -2.11
C VAL A 8 19.47 8.52 -2.24
N TRP A 9 19.35 7.23 -1.92
CA TRP A 9 20.40 6.23 -2.11
C TRP A 9 20.79 6.04 -3.58
N ASP A 10 19.90 6.38 -4.54
CA ASP A 10 20.20 6.26 -5.99
C ASP A 10 21.09 7.40 -6.51
N GLN A 11 21.34 8.45 -5.73
CA GLN A 11 22.10 9.66 -6.12
C GLN A 11 21.53 10.42 -7.33
N LYS A 12 20.28 10.12 -7.71
CA LYS A 12 19.53 10.77 -8.78
C LYS A 12 18.03 10.81 -8.46
N THR A 13 17.28 11.70 -9.09
CA THR A 13 15.83 11.75 -8.94
C THR A 13 15.17 10.50 -9.49
N GLY A 14 14.13 10.04 -8.81
CA GLY A 14 13.38 8.85 -9.19
C GLY A 14 11.98 8.89 -8.61
N HIS A 15 11.01 8.44 -9.40
CA HIS A 15 9.67 8.21 -8.92
C HIS A 15 9.66 6.89 -8.11
N HIS A 16 9.44 6.97 -6.80
CA HIS A 16 9.62 5.82 -5.89
C HIS A 16 8.55 4.72 -6.01
N SER A 17 7.42 4.98 -6.67
CA SER A 17 6.38 4.00 -6.97
C SER A 17 5.94 4.07 -8.44
N ASP A 18 6.87 4.14 -9.40
CA ASP A 18 6.47 4.31 -10.81
C ASP A 18 5.70 3.11 -11.36
N PHE A 19 4.84 3.37 -12.34
CA PHE A 19 3.93 2.39 -12.92
C PHE A 19 4.67 1.17 -13.47
N LYS A 20 5.76 1.38 -14.21
CA LYS A 20 6.52 0.31 -14.86
C LYS A 20 7.13 -0.63 -13.82
N ARG A 21 7.94 -0.13 -12.89
CA ARG A 21 8.56 -0.98 -11.87
C ARG A 21 7.53 -1.60 -10.94
N SER A 22 6.46 -0.89 -10.57
CA SER A 22 5.40 -1.50 -9.74
C SER A 22 4.76 -2.71 -10.43
N THR A 23 4.42 -2.61 -11.71
CA THR A 23 3.78 -3.71 -12.45
C THR A 23 4.75 -4.85 -12.78
N GLU A 24 6.00 -4.55 -13.14
CA GLU A 24 7.05 -5.54 -13.39
C GLU A 24 7.40 -6.35 -12.13
N TRP A 25 7.54 -5.70 -10.98
CA TRP A 25 7.77 -6.40 -9.72
C TRP A 25 6.62 -7.34 -9.37
N SER A 26 5.36 -6.90 -9.51
CA SER A 26 4.19 -7.74 -9.30
C SER A 26 4.14 -8.93 -10.28
N LYS A 27 4.48 -8.72 -11.56
CA LYS A 27 4.63 -9.82 -12.52
C LYS A 27 5.71 -10.82 -12.10
N SER A 28 6.84 -10.35 -11.58
CA SER A 28 7.93 -11.22 -11.15
C SER A 28 7.56 -12.19 -10.01
N TYR A 29 6.53 -11.89 -9.20
CA TYR A 29 6.00 -12.84 -8.21
C TYR A 29 5.17 -13.93 -8.88
N VAL A 30 4.34 -13.56 -9.86
CA VAL A 30 3.53 -14.51 -10.64
C VAL A 30 4.44 -15.46 -11.42
N ASP A 31 5.50 -14.95 -12.03
CA ASP A 31 6.49 -15.76 -12.76
C ASP A 31 7.24 -16.75 -11.83
N LYS A 32 7.23 -16.52 -10.51
CA LYS A 32 7.77 -17.43 -9.47
C LYS A 32 6.72 -18.41 -8.92
N GLY A 33 5.52 -18.46 -9.50
CA GLY A 33 4.46 -19.41 -9.15
C GLY A 33 3.45 -18.91 -8.12
N PHE A 34 3.51 -17.63 -7.70
CA PHE A 34 2.49 -17.09 -6.81
C PHE A 34 1.16 -16.91 -7.57
N PRO A 35 0.01 -17.35 -7.01
CA PRO A 35 -1.28 -17.17 -7.65
C PRO A 35 -1.55 -15.69 -7.93
N LYS A 36 -1.84 -15.34 -9.19
CA LYS A 36 -1.95 -13.95 -9.64
C LYS A 36 -3.02 -13.18 -8.89
N GLU A 37 -4.13 -13.83 -8.60
CA GLU A 37 -5.27 -13.33 -7.83
C GLU A 37 -4.94 -13.07 -6.35
N LYS A 38 -3.76 -13.48 -5.88
CA LYS A 38 -3.24 -13.16 -4.53
C LYS A 38 -2.19 -12.07 -4.54
N VAL A 39 -1.64 -11.69 -5.69
CA VAL A 39 -0.63 -10.63 -5.81
C VAL A 39 -1.31 -9.26 -5.89
N LEU A 40 -0.94 -8.36 -4.99
CA LEU A 40 -1.45 -6.98 -4.94
C LEU A 40 -0.40 -6.01 -5.49
N VAL A 41 -0.84 -4.91 -6.11
CA VAL A 41 0.03 -3.81 -6.54
C VAL A 41 -0.04 -2.68 -5.51
N GLY A 42 1.11 -2.12 -5.14
CA GLY A 42 1.25 -1.03 -4.18
C GLY A 42 0.98 0.35 -4.79
N VAL A 43 0.31 1.21 -4.02
CA VAL A 43 0.14 2.65 -4.30
C VAL A 43 0.58 3.44 -3.07
N ALA A 44 1.45 4.43 -3.24
CA ALA A 44 1.96 5.26 -2.15
C ALA A 44 1.22 6.58 -2.08
N PHE A 45 0.64 6.93 -0.94
CA PHE A 45 -0.02 8.22 -0.72
C PHE A 45 0.95 9.26 -0.15
N TYR A 46 2.22 9.11 -0.46
CA TYR A 46 3.29 10.06 -0.16
C TYR A 46 4.25 10.13 -1.35
N GLY A 47 5.08 11.16 -1.38
CA GLY A 47 6.20 11.31 -2.30
C GLY A 47 7.54 11.18 -1.60
N ARG A 48 8.59 10.91 -2.38
CA ARG A 48 10.00 10.98 -1.95
C ARG A 48 10.65 12.24 -2.53
N GLY A 49 11.33 12.99 -1.67
CA GLY A 49 11.88 14.31 -1.94
C GLY A 49 13.40 14.32 -2.13
N TYR A 50 13.85 15.14 -3.07
CA TYR A 50 15.23 15.25 -3.50
C TYR A 50 15.63 16.72 -3.64
N THR A 51 16.86 17.05 -3.28
CA THR A 51 17.47 18.33 -3.60
C THR A 51 18.31 18.16 -4.87
N LEU A 52 17.95 18.79 -5.97
CA LEU A 52 18.67 18.78 -7.24
C LEU A 52 20.03 19.48 -7.10
N LYS A 53 21.07 18.98 -7.80
CA LYS A 53 22.33 19.74 -7.93
C LYS A 53 22.12 21.02 -8.73
N ASP A 54 21.36 20.91 -9.83
CA ASP A 54 21.00 22.00 -10.74
C ASP A 54 19.48 22.04 -10.95
N ALA A 55 18.85 23.18 -10.72
CA ALA A 55 17.41 23.37 -10.88
C ALA A 55 16.95 23.27 -12.35
N ALA A 56 17.86 23.51 -13.31
CA ALA A 56 17.58 23.33 -14.73
C ALA A 56 17.51 21.85 -15.13
N GLN A 57 18.11 20.96 -14.35
CA GLN A 57 18.05 19.51 -14.57
C GLN A 57 17.00 18.90 -13.65
N HIS A 58 15.73 18.95 -14.06
CA HIS A 58 14.59 18.51 -13.25
C HIS A 58 13.85 17.28 -13.81
N ALA A 59 14.36 16.69 -14.89
CA ALA A 59 13.84 15.42 -15.40
C ALA A 59 14.11 14.27 -14.41
N THR A 60 13.36 13.18 -14.53
CA THR A 60 13.69 11.95 -13.80
C THR A 60 15.08 11.45 -14.19
N GLY A 61 15.88 11.05 -13.19
CA GLY A 61 17.28 10.68 -13.37
C GLY A 61 18.27 11.84 -13.21
N ALA A 62 17.81 13.05 -12.89
CA ALA A 62 18.69 14.19 -12.64
C ALA A 62 19.55 14.01 -11.38
N PRO A 63 20.82 14.48 -11.36
CA PRO A 63 21.70 14.37 -10.20
C PRO A 63 21.18 15.14 -8.97
N ILE A 64 21.32 14.55 -7.79
CA ILE A 64 20.86 15.15 -6.52
C ILE A 64 22.05 15.52 -5.62
N ALA A 65 21.86 16.53 -4.78
CA ALA A 65 22.74 16.90 -3.68
C ALA A 65 22.35 16.20 -2.35
N GLY A 66 21.16 15.60 -2.28
CA GLY A 66 20.71 14.86 -1.11
C GLY A 66 19.18 14.86 -0.96
N VAL A 67 18.73 14.70 0.29
CA VAL A 67 17.32 14.73 0.68
C VAL A 67 16.70 16.08 0.37
N GLY A 68 15.51 16.06 -0.24
CA GLY A 68 14.69 17.25 -0.47
C GLY A 68 13.55 17.31 0.52
N ASN A 69 13.46 18.40 1.28
CA ASN A 69 12.41 18.61 2.28
C ASN A 69 11.48 19.75 1.86
N THR A 70 10.28 19.74 2.44
CA THR A 70 9.37 20.90 2.40
C THR A 70 9.03 21.32 3.83
N PRO A 71 8.45 22.51 4.06
CA PRO A 71 8.02 22.88 5.41
C PRO A 71 7.00 21.92 6.04
N ALA A 72 6.23 21.20 5.22
CA ALA A 72 5.25 20.21 5.66
C ALA A 72 5.84 18.80 5.76
N GLY A 73 6.76 18.47 4.83
CA GLY A 73 7.41 17.17 4.73
C GLY A 73 8.84 17.18 5.26
N ALA A 74 9.03 16.65 6.46
CA ALA A 74 10.34 16.33 7.03
C ALA A 74 10.83 14.95 6.55
N ASP A 75 12.13 14.70 6.65
CA ASP A 75 12.78 13.42 6.34
C ASP A 75 12.66 12.94 4.88
N GLY A 76 12.49 13.87 3.94
CA GLY A 76 12.44 13.54 2.51
C GLY A 76 11.14 12.90 2.07
N THR A 77 10.06 13.05 2.84
CA THR A 77 8.73 12.56 2.45
C THR A 77 7.70 13.67 2.54
N ALA A 78 6.67 13.61 1.70
CA ALA A 78 5.54 14.54 1.74
C ALA A 78 4.25 13.76 1.45
N LEU A 79 3.21 13.96 2.24
CA LEU A 79 1.92 13.30 2.06
C LEU A 79 1.27 13.74 0.75
N TYR A 80 0.38 12.92 0.18
CA TYR A 80 -0.35 13.32 -1.03
C TYR A 80 -1.14 14.62 -0.82
N SER A 81 -1.77 14.78 0.34
CA SER A 81 -2.47 16.02 0.71
C SER A 81 -1.55 17.26 0.68
N GLU A 82 -0.31 17.13 1.11
CA GLU A 82 0.70 18.19 1.07
C GLU A 82 1.19 18.43 -0.36
N MET A 83 1.54 17.36 -1.09
CA MET A 83 1.93 17.44 -2.50
C MET A 83 0.85 18.12 -3.34
N CYS A 84 -0.40 17.83 -3.05
CA CYS A 84 -1.52 18.46 -3.72
C CYS A 84 -1.61 19.97 -3.42
N ASP A 85 -1.42 20.39 -2.16
CA ASP A 85 -1.38 21.81 -1.79
C ASP A 85 -0.20 22.53 -2.46
N LEU A 86 0.98 21.90 -2.48
CA LEU A 86 2.18 22.45 -3.12
C LEU A 86 1.94 22.76 -4.60
N VAL A 87 1.35 21.81 -5.32
CA VAL A 87 1.04 21.95 -6.76
C VAL A 87 -0.10 22.94 -7.01
N LYS A 88 -1.20 22.88 -6.24
CA LYS A 88 -2.38 23.70 -6.51
C LYS A 88 -2.25 25.13 -6.01
N ASN A 89 -1.68 25.32 -4.83
CA ASN A 89 -1.77 26.57 -4.08
C ASN A 89 -0.41 27.24 -3.85
N LYS A 90 0.71 26.53 -4.02
CA LYS A 90 2.07 27.06 -3.75
C LYS A 90 2.94 27.20 -5.00
N GLY A 91 2.34 27.09 -6.20
CA GLY A 91 3.01 27.36 -7.47
C GLY A 91 4.06 26.33 -7.89
N TRP A 92 4.04 25.13 -7.31
CA TRP A 92 4.93 24.06 -7.77
C TRP A 92 4.56 23.60 -9.17
N LYS A 93 5.58 23.35 -9.99
CA LYS A 93 5.40 22.80 -11.33
C LYS A 93 5.22 21.29 -11.21
N LYS A 94 4.29 20.75 -12.00
CA LYS A 94 4.01 19.31 -12.08
C LYS A 94 4.22 18.83 -13.50
N GLU A 95 4.93 17.72 -13.64
CA GLU A 95 5.21 17.04 -14.90
C GLU A 95 4.97 15.53 -14.75
N ARG A 96 5.02 14.78 -15.86
CA ARG A 96 4.95 13.31 -15.84
C ARG A 96 6.09 12.71 -16.67
N ALA A 97 6.89 11.86 -16.04
CA ALA A 97 7.80 11.00 -16.77
C ALA A 97 7.00 9.94 -17.55
N ASN A 98 7.39 9.70 -18.81
CA ASN A 98 6.77 8.72 -19.70
C ASN A 98 5.24 8.85 -19.83
N GLY A 99 4.70 10.05 -19.61
CA GLY A 99 3.25 10.32 -19.63
C GLY A 99 2.44 9.72 -18.48
N LYS A 100 3.06 9.00 -17.53
CA LYS A 100 2.36 8.30 -16.44
C LYS A 100 2.78 8.79 -15.06
N ASP A 101 4.07 8.85 -14.80
CA ASP A 101 4.62 8.93 -13.44
C ASP A 101 4.82 10.39 -13.02
N PRO A 102 3.98 10.95 -12.14
CA PRO A 102 4.02 12.37 -11.84
C PRO A 102 5.18 12.72 -10.92
N PHE A 103 5.74 13.90 -11.16
CA PHE A 103 6.66 14.53 -10.24
C PHE A 103 6.35 16.01 -10.17
N ALA A 104 6.72 16.64 -9.06
CA ALA A 104 6.58 18.06 -8.88
C ALA A 104 7.87 18.68 -8.35
N TYR A 105 8.15 19.91 -8.74
CA TYR A 105 9.35 20.62 -8.33
C TYR A 105 9.13 22.12 -8.17
N ASN A 106 9.97 22.72 -7.33
CA ASN A 106 10.09 24.16 -7.17
C ASN A 106 11.55 24.51 -6.85
N GLY A 107 12.20 25.27 -7.74
CA GLY A 107 13.64 25.51 -7.67
C GLY A 107 14.41 24.19 -7.67
N LYS A 108 15.19 23.94 -6.62
CA LYS A 108 15.98 22.71 -6.45
C LYS A 108 15.24 21.58 -5.76
N ILE A 109 14.04 21.80 -5.22
CA ILE A 109 13.32 20.73 -4.52
C ILE A 109 12.43 19.99 -5.52
N TRP A 110 12.53 18.67 -5.53
CA TRP A 110 11.86 17.78 -6.46
C TRP A 110 11.24 16.60 -5.70
N PHE A 111 10.02 16.22 -6.04
CA PHE A 111 9.30 15.10 -5.44
C PHE A 111 8.69 14.19 -6.51
N GLY A 112 8.96 12.90 -6.41
CA GLY A 112 8.25 11.86 -7.16
C GLY A 112 7.21 11.23 -6.24
N TYR A 113 5.96 11.14 -6.68
CA TYR A 113 4.81 10.79 -5.83
C TYR A 113 3.68 10.20 -6.67
N ASP A 114 2.81 9.35 -6.11
CA ASP A 114 1.60 8.94 -6.84
C ASP A 114 0.52 10.04 -6.77
N ASP A 115 -0.25 10.18 -7.85
CA ASP A 115 -1.43 11.05 -7.90
C ASP A 115 -2.69 10.28 -8.34
N PRO A 116 -3.90 10.89 -8.31
CA PRO A 116 -5.13 10.16 -8.60
C PRO A 116 -5.14 9.53 -9.99
N TYR A 117 -4.47 10.14 -10.98
CA TYR A 117 -4.41 9.58 -12.33
C TYR A 117 -3.55 8.30 -12.37
N GLN A 118 -2.36 8.32 -11.76
CA GLN A 118 -1.50 7.14 -11.73
C GLN A 118 -2.08 6.04 -10.82
N ALA A 119 -2.73 6.41 -9.72
CA ALA A 119 -3.45 5.48 -8.86
C ALA A 119 -4.61 4.78 -9.60
N TYR A 120 -5.36 5.53 -10.41
CA TYR A 120 -6.35 4.98 -11.34
C TYR A 120 -5.70 4.03 -12.35
N ASP A 121 -4.61 4.44 -13.00
CA ASP A 121 -3.93 3.62 -14.00
C ASP A 121 -3.44 2.28 -13.42
N LYS A 122 -2.81 2.29 -12.24
CA LYS A 122 -2.39 1.07 -11.54
C LYS A 122 -3.57 0.16 -11.22
N ALA A 123 -4.67 0.74 -10.72
CA ALA A 123 -5.91 0.02 -10.44
C ALA A 123 -6.54 -0.59 -11.71
N ALA A 124 -6.64 0.18 -12.79
CA ALA A 124 -7.16 -0.28 -14.08
C ALA A 124 -6.29 -1.40 -14.65
N TRP A 125 -4.96 -1.29 -14.53
CA TRP A 125 -4.03 -2.35 -14.93
C TRP A 125 -4.23 -3.64 -14.11
N VAL A 126 -4.38 -3.53 -12.78
CA VAL A 126 -4.67 -4.67 -11.91
C VAL A 126 -5.93 -5.40 -12.36
N LYS A 127 -7.02 -4.66 -12.61
CA LYS A 127 -8.28 -5.20 -13.11
C LYS A 127 -8.10 -5.89 -14.46
N ALA A 128 -7.45 -5.22 -15.41
CA ALA A 128 -7.27 -5.72 -16.77
C ALA A 128 -6.41 -6.98 -16.84
N ASN A 129 -5.47 -7.15 -15.91
CA ASN A 129 -4.53 -8.27 -15.92
C ASN A 129 -4.87 -9.38 -14.91
N GLY A 130 -5.96 -9.24 -14.14
CA GLY A 130 -6.44 -10.26 -13.20
C GLY A 130 -5.60 -10.40 -11.93
N TYR A 131 -4.99 -9.31 -11.46
CA TYR A 131 -4.27 -9.28 -10.18
C TYR A 131 -5.24 -9.13 -9.00
N GLY A 132 -4.80 -9.51 -7.81
CA GLY A 132 -5.64 -9.60 -6.62
C GLY A 132 -6.19 -8.27 -6.09
N GLY A 133 -5.65 -7.13 -6.52
CA GLY A 133 -6.07 -5.82 -6.03
C GLY A 133 -4.95 -4.80 -5.85
N ILE A 134 -5.29 -3.74 -5.14
CA ILE A 134 -4.39 -2.66 -4.72
C ILE A 134 -4.19 -2.73 -3.21
N ILE A 135 -2.95 -2.55 -2.77
CA ILE A 135 -2.60 -2.24 -1.37
C ILE A 135 -2.01 -0.84 -1.31
N MET A 136 -2.40 -0.04 -0.32
CA MET A 136 -1.97 1.35 -0.24
C MET A 136 -1.47 1.74 1.15
N TRP A 137 -0.41 2.55 1.15
CA TRP A 137 0.18 3.17 2.34
C TRP A 137 0.08 4.69 2.23
N GLU A 138 -0.60 5.40 3.12
CA GLU A 138 -1.67 4.94 4.02
C GLU A 138 -2.85 5.93 4.04
N VAL A 139 -4.01 5.53 4.56
CA VAL A 139 -5.28 6.27 4.36
C VAL A 139 -5.26 7.72 4.84
N GLY A 140 -4.50 8.02 5.89
CA GLY A 140 -4.40 9.36 6.47
C GLY A 140 -3.59 10.34 5.62
N GLN A 141 -2.83 9.87 4.64
CA GLN A 141 -2.01 10.71 3.76
C GLN A 141 -2.79 11.24 2.54
N ASP A 142 -3.96 10.64 2.25
CA ASP A 142 -4.89 11.14 1.23
C ASP A 142 -5.40 12.56 1.61
N ASP A 143 -6.08 13.23 0.69
CA ASP A 143 -6.84 14.45 1.02
C ASP A 143 -8.14 14.08 1.76
N VAL A 144 -8.00 13.76 3.05
CA VAL A 144 -9.12 13.35 3.92
C VAL A 144 -10.08 14.50 4.23
N LYS A 145 -9.65 15.75 4.01
CA LYS A 145 -10.46 16.96 4.25
C LYS A 145 -11.20 17.41 2.98
N GLY A 146 -10.78 16.95 1.81
CA GLY A 146 -11.30 17.41 0.52
C GLY A 146 -10.89 18.84 0.20
N THR A 147 -9.83 19.35 0.83
CA THR A 147 -9.34 20.72 0.65
C THR A 147 -8.78 20.96 -0.74
N CYS A 148 -8.27 19.91 -1.37
CA CYS A 148 -7.57 20.00 -2.63
C CYS A 148 -8.50 19.85 -3.83
N CYS A 149 -9.46 18.93 -3.77
CA CYS A 149 -10.34 18.59 -4.90
C CYS A 149 -11.84 18.72 -4.58
N SER A 150 -12.21 19.40 -3.49
CA SER A 150 -13.60 19.51 -2.98
C SER A 150 -14.29 18.18 -2.69
N VAL A 151 -13.53 17.08 -2.75
CA VAL A 151 -13.98 15.70 -2.53
C VAL A 151 -12.94 15.03 -1.66
N LYS A 152 -13.40 14.39 -0.58
CA LYS A 152 -12.54 13.62 0.32
C LYS A 152 -12.04 12.33 -0.34
N PHE A 153 -10.82 11.94 -0.01
CA PHE A 153 -10.18 10.69 -0.46
C PHE A 153 -10.04 10.54 -1.98
N PRO A 154 -9.52 11.54 -2.72
CA PRO A 154 -9.39 11.47 -4.18
C PRO A 154 -8.52 10.30 -4.64
N MET A 155 -7.48 9.91 -3.89
CA MET A 155 -6.64 8.77 -4.27
C MET A 155 -7.39 7.43 -4.14
N LEU A 156 -8.06 7.20 -3.00
CA LEU A 156 -8.88 5.98 -2.83
C LEU A 156 -10.04 5.92 -3.83
N ARG A 157 -10.67 7.06 -4.16
CA ARG A 157 -11.72 7.13 -5.17
C ARG A 157 -11.19 6.78 -6.55
N ALA A 158 -10.00 7.26 -6.91
CA ALA A 158 -9.35 6.89 -8.15
C ALA A 158 -9.05 5.39 -8.24
N ILE A 159 -8.55 4.78 -7.16
CA ILE A 159 -8.36 3.33 -7.07
C ILE A 159 -9.68 2.58 -7.28
N ASN A 160 -10.75 2.99 -6.58
CA ASN A 160 -12.07 2.37 -6.72
C ASN A 160 -12.61 2.51 -8.15
N ASN A 161 -12.44 3.66 -8.78
CA ASN A 161 -12.85 3.89 -10.16
C ASN A 161 -12.06 3.00 -11.14
N GLY A 162 -10.76 2.81 -10.93
CA GLY A 162 -9.94 1.94 -11.77
C GLY A 162 -10.32 0.46 -11.64
N LEU A 163 -10.64 -0.01 -10.43
CA LEU A 163 -11.01 -1.41 -10.17
C LEU A 163 -12.48 -1.72 -10.49
N PHE A 164 -13.40 -0.86 -10.08
CA PHE A 164 -14.85 -1.16 -10.07
C PHE A 164 -15.66 -0.25 -10.97
N GLY A 165 -15.08 0.83 -11.50
CA GLY A 165 -15.74 1.68 -12.47
C GLY A 165 -16.22 0.88 -13.68
N THR A 166 -17.45 1.12 -14.08
CA THR A 166 -17.96 0.70 -15.39
C THR A 166 -17.30 1.61 -16.42
N VAL A 167 -16.46 1.05 -17.29
CA VAL A 167 -16.21 1.72 -18.56
C VAL A 167 -17.57 1.76 -19.22
N GLN A 168 -18.15 2.96 -19.32
CA GLN A 168 -19.30 3.17 -20.18
C GLN A 168 -18.78 2.91 -21.60
N LYS A 169 -18.78 1.64 -22.02
CA LYS A 169 -18.59 1.26 -23.41
C LYS A 169 -19.88 1.67 -24.13
N THR A 170 -20.11 2.97 -24.24
CA THR A 170 -21.00 3.56 -25.25
C THR A 170 -20.41 3.24 -26.61
N PHE A 171 -20.56 1.99 -27.08
CA PHE A 171 -20.69 1.61 -28.50
C PHE A 171 -20.83 0.11 -28.80
N ILE A 172 -20.87 -0.82 -27.83
CA ILE A 172 -21.01 -2.27 -28.14
C ILE A 172 -22.11 -2.94 -27.31
N MET A 173 -23.26 -2.27 -27.17
CA MET A 173 -24.46 -2.87 -26.58
C MET A 173 -25.61 -2.93 -27.60
N LYS A 174 -25.26 -3.30 -28.85
CA LYS A 174 -26.22 -3.67 -29.90
C LYS A 174 -25.88 -4.96 -30.67
N ILE A 175 -24.75 -5.63 -30.38
CA ILE A 175 -24.33 -6.84 -31.14
C ILE A 175 -24.44 -8.14 -30.31
N LEU A 176 -24.71 -8.08 -29.00
CA LEU A 176 -24.78 -9.28 -28.15
C LEU A 176 -26.21 -9.86 -27.97
N LEU A 177 -27.15 -9.48 -28.82
CA LEU A 177 -28.47 -10.14 -28.88
C LEU A 177 -28.51 -11.36 -29.83
N TYR A 178 -27.38 -11.74 -30.45
CA TYR A 178 -27.32 -12.81 -31.46
C TYR A 178 -26.32 -13.95 -31.17
N ALA A 179 -25.98 -14.20 -29.90
CA ALA A 179 -25.20 -15.37 -29.52
C ALA A 179 -25.73 -16.03 -28.24
N THR A 180 -27.05 -16.24 -28.17
CA THR A 180 -27.63 -17.27 -27.30
C THR A 180 -27.52 -18.61 -28.01
N LEU A 181 -26.45 -19.36 -27.74
CA LEU A 181 -26.44 -20.81 -27.52
C LEU A 181 -24.98 -21.29 -27.45
N VAL A 182 -24.69 -22.09 -26.42
CA VAL A 182 -23.42 -22.79 -26.17
C VAL A 182 -22.29 -21.92 -25.59
N CYS A 183 -22.28 -21.76 -24.28
CA CYS A 183 -21.04 -21.97 -23.53
C CYS A 183 -21.40 -22.52 -22.15
N ALA A 184 -20.85 -23.69 -21.86
CA ALA A 184 -21.08 -24.45 -20.65
C ALA A 184 -20.75 -23.64 -19.39
N GLN A 185 -21.35 -24.08 -18.29
CA GLN A 185 -21.07 -23.63 -16.92
C GLN A 185 -19.57 -23.75 -16.59
N LEU A 186 -18.80 -22.74 -16.98
CA LEU A 186 -17.55 -22.44 -16.32
C LEU A 186 -17.93 -21.62 -15.09
N SER A 187 -17.79 -22.23 -13.92
CA SER A 187 -17.66 -21.49 -12.66
C SER A 187 -16.39 -20.66 -12.75
N VAL A 188 -16.43 -19.56 -13.50
CA VAL A 188 -15.40 -18.53 -13.44
C VAL A 188 -15.52 -17.98 -12.04
N THR A 189 -14.60 -18.41 -11.16
CA THR A 189 -14.39 -17.72 -9.89
C THR A 189 -13.99 -16.30 -10.25
N ILE A 190 -14.97 -15.39 -10.30
CA ILE A 190 -14.72 -13.97 -10.50
C ILE A 190 -13.95 -13.54 -9.25
N CYS A 191 -12.63 -13.43 -9.37
CA CYS A 191 -11.83 -12.84 -8.32
C CYS A 191 -12.17 -11.35 -8.30
N ILE A 192 -12.94 -10.94 -7.29
CA ILE A 192 -13.22 -9.52 -7.05
C ILE A 192 -11.92 -8.91 -6.52
N PRO A 193 -11.33 -7.92 -7.22
CA PRO A 193 -10.13 -7.26 -6.74
C PRO A 193 -10.34 -6.65 -5.37
N ARG A 194 -9.28 -6.61 -4.56
CA ARG A 194 -9.30 -6.03 -3.22
C ARG A 194 -8.69 -4.63 -3.23
N VAL A 195 -9.26 -3.75 -2.41
CA VAL A 195 -8.59 -2.51 -1.98
C VAL A 195 -8.22 -2.71 -0.52
N ILE A 196 -6.91 -2.81 -0.26
CA ILE A 196 -6.31 -2.99 1.05
C ILE A 196 -5.78 -1.63 1.52
N CYS A 197 -6.29 -1.18 2.65
CA CYS A 197 -5.99 0.14 3.19
C CYS A 197 -5.27 0.02 4.53
N TYR A 198 -4.00 0.42 4.59
CA TYR A 198 -3.33 0.58 5.89
C TYR A 198 -3.98 1.73 6.65
N TYR A 199 -4.38 1.45 7.89
CA TYR A 199 -4.95 2.41 8.82
C TYR A 199 -4.14 2.36 10.11
N PRO A 200 -3.09 3.20 10.20
CA PRO A 200 -2.27 3.25 11.39
C PRO A 200 -3.02 3.83 12.59
N ASP A 201 -2.76 3.31 13.77
CA ASP A 201 -3.34 3.77 15.03
C ASP A 201 -3.06 5.26 15.32
N TYR A 202 -1.87 5.75 14.95
CA TYR A 202 -1.51 7.16 15.11
C TYR A 202 -2.40 8.10 14.26
N ARG A 203 -3.09 7.60 13.23
CA ARG A 203 -4.04 8.39 12.44
C ARG A 203 -5.39 8.61 13.10
N LEU A 204 -5.70 7.91 14.18
CA LEU A 204 -7.00 8.05 14.86
C LEU A 204 -7.28 9.45 15.39
N LYS A 205 -6.23 10.26 15.58
CA LYS A 205 -6.34 11.67 15.98
C LYS A 205 -6.67 12.59 14.79
N THR A 206 -6.23 12.26 13.59
CA THR A 206 -6.38 13.11 12.38
C THR A 206 -7.46 12.61 11.42
N LEU A 207 -7.81 11.32 11.51
CA LEU A 207 -8.88 10.65 10.80
C LEU A 207 -9.53 9.68 11.80
N ALA A 208 -10.68 10.07 12.35
CA ALA A 208 -11.44 9.14 13.19
C ALA A 208 -12.22 8.15 12.30
N PRO A 209 -12.48 6.91 12.78
CA PRO A 209 -13.22 5.93 11.97
C PRO A 209 -14.58 6.42 11.48
N ILE A 210 -15.27 7.29 12.23
CA ILE A 210 -16.56 7.84 11.80
C ILE A 210 -16.44 8.73 10.55
N ASP A 211 -15.31 9.41 10.37
CA ASP A 211 -15.03 10.32 9.25
C ASP A 211 -14.51 9.59 8.01
N PHE A 212 -14.14 8.31 8.18
CA PHE A 212 -13.70 7.46 7.09
C PHE A 212 -14.92 6.92 6.31
N ASP A 213 -14.77 6.81 4.99
CA ASP A 213 -15.76 6.16 4.12
C ASP A 213 -15.38 4.68 3.93
N PRO A 214 -15.99 3.74 4.67
CA PRO A 214 -15.58 2.34 4.61
C PRO A 214 -15.95 1.65 3.30
N LEU A 215 -16.71 2.28 2.41
CA LEU A 215 -17.00 1.74 1.08
C LEU A 215 -15.80 1.87 0.13
N LEU A 216 -14.81 2.71 0.46
CA LEU A 216 -13.61 2.89 -0.34
C LEU A 216 -12.58 1.76 -0.19
N CYS A 217 -12.75 0.89 0.83
CA CYS A 217 -11.84 -0.21 1.08
C CYS A 217 -12.61 -1.52 1.23
N THR A 218 -12.00 -2.59 0.74
CA THR A 218 -12.50 -3.96 0.97
C THR A 218 -11.94 -4.55 2.26
N HIS A 219 -10.70 -4.17 2.59
CA HIS A 219 -9.99 -4.57 3.79
C HIS A 219 -9.31 -3.35 4.41
N ILE A 220 -9.32 -3.27 5.72
CA ILE A 220 -8.49 -2.33 6.49
C ILE A 220 -7.46 -3.16 7.24
N HIS A 221 -6.19 -2.84 7.03
CA HIS A 221 -5.07 -3.35 7.81
C HIS A 221 -4.81 -2.38 8.95
N PHE A 222 -5.20 -2.75 10.16
CA PHE A 222 -4.97 -1.93 11.33
C PHE A 222 -3.53 -2.09 11.78
N SER A 223 -2.74 -1.02 11.61
CA SER A 223 -1.29 -1.00 11.80
C SER A 223 -0.89 -0.18 13.04
N PHE A 224 0.10 -0.55 13.85
CA PHE A 224 0.80 -1.82 13.85
C PHE A 224 0.72 -2.54 15.20
N HIS A 225 0.75 -3.85 15.12
CA HIS A 225 1.05 -4.76 16.21
C HIS A 225 2.55 -5.11 16.16
N LYS A 226 3.12 -5.43 17.32
CA LYS A 226 4.48 -5.97 17.44
C LYS A 226 4.42 -7.48 17.59
N TYR A 227 5.54 -8.13 17.27
CA TYR A 227 5.79 -9.51 17.65
C TYR A 227 6.63 -9.54 18.93
N ASP A 228 6.12 -10.21 19.96
CA ASP A 228 6.81 -10.48 21.21
C ASP A 228 7.46 -11.86 21.11
N ASP A 229 8.78 -11.87 20.92
CA ASP A 229 9.55 -13.09 20.71
C ASP A 229 9.61 -13.97 21.96
N ALA A 230 9.69 -13.36 23.15
CA ALA A 230 9.83 -14.09 24.40
C ALA A 230 8.60 -14.96 24.71
N HIS A 231 7.42 -14.46 24.34
CA HIS A 231 6.15 -15.16 24.55
C HIS A 231 5.58 -15.79 23.27
N ASN A 232 6.21 -15.54 22.12
CA ASN A 232 5.76 -15.99 20.79
C ASN A 232 4.29 -15.60 20.50
N VAL A 233 3.96 -14.32 20.69
CA VAL A 233 2.62 -13.76 20.48
C VAL A 233 2.70 -12.42 19.76
N ILE A 234 1.60 -12.03 19.12
CA ILE A 234 1.43 -10.66 18.63
C ILE A 234 0.80 -9.79 19.73
N VAL A 235 1.30 -8.57 19.86
CA VAL A 235 0.86 -7.61 20.87
C VAL A 235 0.61 -6.25 20.24
N ASP A 236 -0.21 -5.43 20.88
CA ASP A 236 -0.40 -4.04 20.45
C ASP A 236 0.91 -3.25 20.61
N SER A 237 1.29 -2.46 19.60
CA SER A 237 2.59 -1.76 19.58
C SER A 237 2.73 -0.69 20.67
N THR A 238 1.64 -0.15 21.20
CA THR A 238 1.66 0.88 22.25
C THR A 238 1.50 0.32 23.67
N GLY A 239 1.60 -1.00 23.85
CA GLY A 239 1.66 -1.64 25.17
C GLY A 239 0.35 -1.62 25.98
N SER A 240 -0.75 -1.18 25.40
CA SER A 240 -2.07 -1.24 26.02
C SER A 240 -3.13 -1.30 24.94
N ALA A 241 -3.55 -2.53 24.63
CA ALA A 241 -4.71 -2.78 23.80
C ALA A 241 -5.85 -1.89 24.30
N ARG A 242 -6.38 -1.04 23.43
CA ARG A 242 -7.72 -0.49 23.64
C ARG A 242 -8.68 -1.39 22.88
N PRO A 243 -9.30 -2.41 23.51
CA PRO A 243 -10.51 -3.02 22.97
C PRO A 243 -11.53 -1.98 22.49
N ALA A 244 -11.60 -0.82 23.16
CA ALA A 244 -12.39 0.33 22.75
C ALA A 244 -12.04 0.85 21.34
N LEU A 245 -10.76 0.85 20.96
CA LEU A 245 -10.33 1.23 19.62
C LEU A 245 -10.72 0.18 18.57
N TYR A 246 -10.50 -1.10 18.85
CA TYR A 246 -10.94 -2.16 17.93
C TYR A 246 -12.46 -2.08 17.74
N ASN A 247 -13.20 -1.77 18.81
CA ASN A 247 -14.64 -1.54 18.74
C ASN A 247 -15.00 -0.32 17.88
N ARG A 248 -14.24 0.78 17.94
CA ARG A 248 -14.44 1.95 17.05
C ARG A 248 -14.24 1.57 15.58
N LEU A 249 -13.21 0.82 15.23
CA LEU A 249 -13.00 0.36 13.85
C LEU A 249 -14.09 -0.62 13.40
N LYS A 250 -14.54 -1.52 14.29
CA LYS A 250 -15.67 -2.42 14.00
C LYS A 250 -16.96 -1.67 13.69
N THR A 251 -17.15 -0.43 14.15
CA THR A 251 -18.34 0.36 13.78
C THR A 251 -18.41 0.63 12.27
N LEU A 252 -17.29 0.63 11.56
CA LEU A 252 -17.24 0.75 10.10
C LEU A 252 -18.03 -0.37 9.40
N LYS A 253 -18.07 -1.57 10.00
CA LYS A 253 -18.85 -2.70 9.46
C LYS A 253 -20.35 -2.44 9.44
N LYS A 254 -20.86 -1.48 10.22
CA LYS A 254 -22.27 -1.05 10.14
C LYS A 254 -22.61 -0.34 8.83
N ARG A 255 -21.64 0.37 8.25
CA ARG A 255 -21.75 1.08 6.96
C ARG A 255 -21.23 0.25 5.78
N ASN A 256 -20.40 -0.77 6.05
CA ASN A 256 -19.95 -1.75 5.06
C ASN A 256 -19.86 -3.15 5.70
N SER A 257 -20.92 -3.95 5.63
CA SER A 257 -20.97 -5.30 6.24
C SER A 257 -20.01 -6.31 5.61
N LYS A 258 -19.47 -6.02 4.41
CA LYS A 258 -18.50 -6.85 3.70
C LYS A 258 -17.05 -6.51 4.06
N LEU A 259 -16.82 -5.39 4.75
CA LEU A 259 -15.49 -4.94 5.14
C LEU A 259 -14.78 -5.98 6.01
N LYS A 260 -13.53 -6.27 5.66
CA LYS A 260 -12.62 -7.10 6.45
C LYS A 260 -11.67 -6.24 7.27
N LEU A 261 -11.50 -6.56 8.54
CA LEU A 261 -10.55 -5.90 9.43
C LEU A 261 -9.41 -6.87 9.73
N MET A 262 -8.20 -6.50 9.34
CA MET A 262 -6.99 -7.28 9.48
C MET A 262 -6.09 -6.65 10.55
N VAL A 263 -5.27 -7.47 11.21
CA VAL A 263 -4.17 -6.99 12.05
C VAL A 263 -2.90 -6.96 11.23
N ALA A 264 -2.25 -5.80 11.15
CA ALA A 264 -0.92 -5.69 10.54
C ALA A 264 0.16 -5.71 11.63
N VAL A 265 1.10 -6.65 11.51
CA VAL A 265 2.20 -6.85 12.46
C VAL A 265 3.51 -6.41 11.82
N ALA A 266 4.38 -5.76 12.60
CA ALA A 266 5.67 -5.18 12.19
C ALA A 266 5.55 -3.83 11.46
N GLY A 267 6.11 -3.71 10.26
CA GLY A 267 6.28 -2.47 9.51
C GLY A 267 7.65 -1.82 9.69
N TYR A 268 7.89 -0.79 8.88
CA TYR A 268 9.15 -0.05 8.83
C TYR A 268 9.73 0.32 10.21
N GLY A 269 11.01 -0.02 10.41
CA GLY A 269 11.78 0.32 11.62
C GLY A 269 11.54 -0.63 12.81
N MET A 270 10.68 -1.64 12.68
CA MET A 270 10.54 -2.67 13.71
C MET A 270 11.69 -3.70 13.65
N PRO A 271 12.09 -4.32 14.77
CA PRO A 271 13.21 -5.26 14.79
C PRO A 271 12.98 -6.50 13.92
N ASP A 272 13.93 -6.81 13.04
CA ASP A 272 13.90 -8.01 12.17
C ASP A 272 14.23 -9.32 12.90
N GLN A 273 15.18 -9.27 13.83
CA GLN A 273 15.74 -10.45 14.49
C GLN A 273 14.67 -11.35 15.13
N PRO A 274 13.65 -10.82 15.84
CA PRO A 274 12.51 -11.62 16.31
C PRO A 274 11.81 -12.43 15.21
N PHE A 275 11.52 -11.82 14.07
CA PHE A 275 10.86 -12.51 12.96
C PHE A 275 11.76 -13.58 12.36
N SER A 276 13.05 -13.27 12.15
CA SER A 276 14.04 -14.24 11.70
C SER A 276 14.13 -15.44 12.65
N HIS A 277 14.21 -15.21 13.96
CA HIS A 277 14.22 -16.29 14.96
C HIS A 277 12.97 -17.18 14.84
N MET A 278 11.78 -16.58 14.83
CA MET A 278 10.52 -17.33 14.71
C MET A 278 10.42 -18.12 13.41
N VAL A 279 10.77 -17.54 12.26
CA VAL A 279 10.67 -18.27 10.98
C VAL A 279 11.72 -19.37 10.88
N ASN A 280 12.92 -19.20 11.42
CA ASN A 280 13.99 -20.18 11.28
C ASN A 280 13.86 -21.37 12.25
N ASP A 281 13.03 -21.29 13.29
CA ASP A 281 12.76 -22.41 14.20
C ASP A 281 11.38 -23.06 13.94
N PRO A 282 11.31 -24.30 13.43
CA PRO A 282 10.05 -25.05 13.29
C PRO A 282 9.24 -25.16 14.58
N LYS A 283 9.89 -25.18 15.76
CA LYS A 283 9.24 -25.25 17.07
C LYS A 283 8.54 -23.94 17.44
N LEU A 284 8.92 -22.81 16.83
CA LEU A 284 8.29 -21.50 17.06
C LEU A 284 7.18 -21.20 16.05
N ARG A 285 7.29 -21.67 14.79
CA ARG A 285 6.28 -21.39 13.75
C ARG A 285 4.88 -21.88 14.12
N ALA A 286 4.73 -23.13 14.55
CA ALA A 286 3.40 -23.68 14.85
C ALA A 286 2.72 -22.99 16.07
N PRO A 287 3.42 -22.74 17.20
CA PRO A 287 2.87 -21.94 18.28
C PRO A 287 2.56 -20.50 17.88
N PHE A 288 3.41 -19.85 17.07
CA PHE A 288 3.15 -18.50 16.54
C PHE A 288 1.81 -18.44 15.80
N ILE A 289 1.58 -19.39 14.88
CA ILE A 289 0.32 -19.50 14.12
C ILE A 289 -0.86 -19.70 15.06
N LYS A 290 -0.76 -20.66 15.99
CA LYS A 290 -1.82 -20.96 16.96
C LYS A 290 -2.18 -19.74 17.81
N ASN A 291 -1.17 -19.05 18.34
CA ASN A 291 -1.34 -17.87 19.19
C ASN A 291 -1.92 -16.69 18.41
N THR A 292 -1.47 -16.49 17.18
CA THR A 292 -1.99 -15.45 16.29
C THR A 292 -3.45 -15.70 15.95
N VAL A 293 -3.83 -16.92 15.57
CA VAL A 293 -5.24 -17.29 15.32
C VAL A 293 -6.09 -17.07 16.57
N ALA A 294 -5.58 -17.39 17.77
CA ALA A 294 -6.28 -17.13 19.02
C ALA A 294 -6.47 -15.63 19.26
N TYR A 295 -5.47 -14.79 19.00
CA TYR A 295 -5.55 -13.34 19.09
C TYR A 295 -6.64 -12.79 18.15
N LEU A 296 -6.63 -13.19 16.87
CA LEU A 296 -7.59 -12.74 15.87
C LEU A 296 -9.03 -13.09 16.28
N LYS A 297 -9.26 -14.32 16.75
CA LYS A 297 -10.57 -14.76 17.26
C LYS A 297 -11.00 -13.97 18.49
N LYS A 298 -10.11 -13.79 19.47
CA LYS A 298 -10.38 -13.06 20.71
C LYS A 298 -10.84 -11.63 20.44
N TYR A 299 -10.20 -10.94 19.50
CA TYR A 299 -10.50 -9.54 19.20
C TYR A 299 -11.39 -9.35 17.96
N GLY A 300 -11.85 -10.42 17.31
CA GLY A 300 -12.79 -10.38 16.19
C GLY A 300 -12.23 -9.74 14.92
N PHE A 301 -10.95 -10.01 14.62
CA PHE A 301 -10.32 -9.65 13.34
C PHE A 301 -10.50 -10.78 12.32
N ASP A 302 -10.59 -10.41 11.05
CA ASP A 302 -10.83 -11.32 9.92
C ASP A 302 -9.54 -11.98 9.39
N GLY A 303 -8.36 -11.49 9.79
CA GLY A 303 -7.09 -12.07 9.37
C GLY A 303 -5.87 -11.26 9.79
N LEU A 304 -4.72 -11.70 9.28
CA LEU A 304 -3.38 -11.19 9.59
C LEU A 304 -2.71 -10.63 8.33
N ASP A 305 -1.90 -9.61 8.56
CA ASP A 305 -0.90 -9.07 7.65
C ASP A 305 0.46 -9.08 8.35
N LEU A 306 1.46 -9.66 7.70
CA LEU A 306 2.84 -9.75 8.21
C LEU A 306 3.73 -8.85 7.37
N ASP A 307 4.08 -7.70 7.93
CA ASP A 307 4.82 -6.64 7.26
C ASP A 307 6.30 -6.65 7.70
N TRP A 308 6.98 -7.77 7.46
CA TRP A 308 8.41 -7.91 7.80
C TRP A 308 9.28 -7.24 6.73
N GLU A 309 10.01 -6.20 7.14
CA GLU A 309 10.83 -5.33 6.29
C GLU A 309 12.34 -5.40 6.61
N TYR A 310 13.11 -6.38 6.11
CA TYR A 310 12.75 -7.42 5.14
C TYR A 310 13.50 -8.72 5.45
N PRO A 311 12.93 -9.91 5.16
CA PRO A 311 13.66 -11.18 5.25
C PRO A 311 15.01 -11.09 4.52
N VAL A 312 16.10 -11.56 5.14
CA VAL A 312 17.50 -11.43 4.67
C VAL A 312 18.06 -10.00 4.74
N CYS A 313 17.29 -8.99 4.31
CA CYS A 313 17.74 -7.60 4.18
C CYS A 313 17.26 -6.70 5.33
N TRP A 314 17.73 -7.00 6.54
CA TRP A 314 17.29 -6.31 7.76
C TRP A 314 17.63 -4.81 7.72
N GLY A 315 16.62 -3.96 7.88
CA GLY A 315 16.76 -2.51 7.70
C GLY A 315 17.31 -2.09 6.34
N GLY A 316 17.13 -2.90 5.29
CA GLY A 316 17.65 -2.67 3.94
C GLY A 316 19.07 -3.21 3.69
N ASP A 317 19.73 -3.78 4.69
CA ASP A 317 21.07 -4.36 4.55
C ASP A 317 21.00 -5.89 4.42
N CYS A 318 21.21 -6.37 3.20
CA CYS A 318 21.16 -7.80 2.85
C CYS A 318 22.33 -8.64 3.39
N THR A 319 23.27 -8.04 4.13
CA THR A 319 24.36 -8.76 4.80
C THR A 319 24.03 -9.15 6.25
N LYS A 320 22.95 -8.59 6.83
CA LYS A 320 22.61 -8.77 8.24
C LYS A 320 21.77 -10.01 8.53
N GLY A 321 20.81 -10.32 7.66
CA GLY A 321 19.91 -11.46 7.84
C GLY A 321 20.42 -12.74 7.19
N PRO A 322 20.13 -13.93 7.75
CA PRO A 322 20.54 -15.18 7.16
C PRO A 322 19.72 -15.48 5.89
N ALA A 323 20.36 -16.06 4.88
CA ALA A 323 19.69 -16.45 3.63
C ALA A 323 18.52 -17.44 3.86
N THR A 324 18.50 -18.14 4.99
CA THR A 324 17.43 -19.07 5.39
C THR A 324 16.11 -18.37 5.73
N ASP A 325 16.12 -17.06 6.01
CA ASP A 325 14.89 -16.26 6.21
C ASP A 325 13.93 -16.43 5.05
N LYS A 326 14.44 -16.38 3.80
CA LYS A 326 13.62 -16.45 2.58
C LYS A 326 12.81 -17.76 2.45
N PRO A 327 13.42 -18.97 2.41
CA PRO A 327 12.66 -20.20 2.31
C PRO A 327 11.84 -20.49 3.57
N ASN A 328 12.29 -20.07 4.76
CA ASN A 328 11.58 -20.35 5.99
C ASN A 328 10.38 -19.41 6.23
N PHE A 329 10.44 -18.18 5.74
CA PHE A 329 9.26 -17.32 5.66
C PHE A 329 8.21 -17.92 4.71
N GLY A 330 8.64 -18.50 3.58
CA GLY A 330 7.74 -19.27 2.72
C GLY A 330 7.05 -20.44 3.44
N LYS A 331 7.78 -21.19 4.28
CA LYS A 331 7.22 -22.28 5.11
C LYS A 331 6.26 -21.80 6.20
N LEU A 332 6.34 -20.55 6.64
CA LEU A 332 5.39 -19.99 7.59
C LEU A 332 4.02 -19.74 6.93
N LEU A 333 4.01 -19.45 5.64
CA LEU A 333 2.82 -19.00 4.89
C LEU A 333 2.06 -20.12 4.17
N LEU A 334 2.64 -21.33 4.08
CA LEU A 334 2.10 -22.51 3.39
C LEU A 334 1.58 -23.55 4.38
#